data_AF-A0A1M7YUI1-F1
#
_entry.id   AF-A0A1M7YUI1-F1
#
_cell.length_a   1.000
_cell.length_b   1.000
_cell.length_c   1.000
_cell.angle_alpha   90.00
_cell.angle_beta   90.00
_cell.angle_gamma   90.00
#
_symmetry.space_group_name_H-M   'P 1'
#
loop_
_entity.id
_entity.type
_entity.pdbx_description
1 polymer ?
#
loop_
_entity_poly.entity_id
_entity_poly.type
_entity_poly.pdbx_seq_one_letter_code
_entity_poly.pdbx_strand_id
1 'polypeptide(L)'
;MTNSKEQVQSYFEPGDTPTSAEFYELIDLATNAEAIDAGTIGNDYLPENIEVTSVTAELNGDGSGITGLNATALTGQITNDNLPDDIEVNSVTATSVTATLSGDGSGITGLNATALTGQITNDNLPDDIEVNSVTATSVTATTLSGDGSGITNLNPENLSGKVPIDQIPTGAVENNSPDEVPTTQSTKSYVDTRLPDGVIMMWSGEVAPEGWALCNGDNGTPDLQGHYIIGASDDFPLNSSEQIDQSDAMKVAGQPLYFALNYIMKVTPQA
;
A
#
# COMPACT_ATOMS: atom_id res chain seq x y z
N MET A 1 -52.54 -47.87 -55.95
CA MET A 1 -51.74 -47.24 -57.02
C MET A 1 -52.51 -45.99 -57.35
N THR A 2 -52.07 -44.83 -56.88
CA THR A 2 -52.78 -43.56 -57.08
C THR A 2 -52.61 -43.17 -58.56
N ASN A 3 -53.71 -43.02 -59.28
CA ASN A 3 -53.68 -42.52 -60.65
C ASN A 3 -53.17 -41.06 -60.64
N SER A 4 -52.44 -40.66 -61.68
CA SER A 4 -51.90 -39.30 -61.79
C SER A 4 -53.02 -38.27 -61.96
N LYS A 5 -52.75 -37.00 -61.67
CA LYS A 5 -53.70 -35.89 -61.91
C LYS A 5 -54.23 -35.89 -63.35
N GLU A 6 -53.35 -36.15 -64.30
CA GLU A 6 -53.68 -36.22 -65.72
C GLU A 6 -54.62 -37.38 -66.05
N GLN A 7 -54.45 -38.53 -65.39
CA GLN A 7 -55.33 -39.69 -65.54
C GLN A 7 -56.71 -39.43 -64.94
N VAL A 8 -56.77 -38.87 -63.73
CA VAL A 8 -58.06 -38.53 -63.11
C VAL A 8 -58.79 -37.45 -63.93
N GLN A 9 -58.06 -36.47 -64.47
CA GLN A 9 -58.63 -35.41 -65.30
C GLN A 9 -59.30 -35.95 -66.58
N SER A 10 -58.75 -37.01 -67.19
CA SER A 10 -59.31 -37.59 -68.42
C SER A 10 -60.65 -38.30 -68.22
N TYR A 11 -61.09 -38.53 -66.97
CA TYR A 11 -62.40 -39.12 -66.68
C TYR A 11 -63.54 -38.09 -66.70
N PHE A 12 -63.22 -36.79 -66.74
CA PHE A 12 -64.18 -35.70 -66.58
C PHE A 12 -64.17 -34.73 -67.78
N GLU A 13 -63.91 -35.22 -69.00
CA GLU A 13 -64.04 -34.37 -70.20
C GLU A 13 -65.52 -34.08 -70.53
N PRO A 14 -65.82 -32.98 -71.23
CA PRO A 14 -67.20 -32.62 -71.56
C PRO A 14 -67.93 -33.71 -72.36
N GLY A 15 -68.93 -34.34 -71.73
CA GLY A 15 -69.73 -35.41 -72.34
C GLY A 15 -69.53 -36.78 -71.69
N ASP A 16 -68.51 -36.93 -70.84
CA ASP A 16 -68.28 -38.16 -70.10
C ASP A 16 -69.27 -38.33 -68.94
N THR A 17 -69.58 -39.60 -68.63
CA THR A 17 -70.30 -39.97 -67.39
C THR A 17 -69.35 -40.82 -66.55
N PRO A 18 -68.64 -40.20 -65.59
CA PRO A 18 -67.71 -40.90 -64.73
C PRO A 18 -68.43 -42.02 -63.96
N THR A 19 -67.78 -43.17 -63.87
CA THR A 19 -68.20 -44.27 -63.01
C THR A 19 -67.98 -43.93 -61.54
N SER A 20 -68.64 -44.66 -60.64
CA SER A 20 -68.42 -44.51 -59.20
C SER A 20 -66.95 -44.68 -58.81
N ALA A 21 -66.22 -45.55 -59.51
CA ALA A 21 -64.80 -45.79 -59.26
C ALA A 21 -63.94 -44.57 -59.63
N GLU A 22 -64.15 -43.99 -60.80
CA GLU A 22 -63.43 -42.78 -61.25
C GLU A 22 -63.73 -41.58 -60.36
N PHE A 23 -64.96 -41.49 -59.81
CA PHE A 23 -65.31 -40.46 -58.83
C PHE A 23 -64.62 -40.66 -57.47
N TYR A 24 -64.43 -41.89 -57.01
CA TYR A 24 -63.65 -42.16 -55.80
C TYR A 24 -62.19 -41.79 -55.97
N GLU A 25 -61.62 -42.01 -57.15
CA GLU A 25 -60.24 -41.60 -57.45
C GLU A 25 -60.08 -40.07 -57.43
N LEU A 26 -61.09 -39.30 -57.85
CA LEU A 26 -61.10 -37.85 -57.68
C LEU A 26 -61.10 -37.44 -56.21
N ILE A 27 -61.91 -38.09 -55.37
CA ILE A 27 -61.98 -37.78 -53.94
C ILE A 27 -60.65 -38.13 -53.26
N ASP A 28 -60.09 -39.30 -53.54
CA ASP A 28 -58.80 -39.73 -52.98
C ASP A 28 -57.68 -38.76 -53.40
N LEU A 29 -57.64 -38.37 -54.67
CA LEU A 29 -56.70 -37.35 -55.16
C LEU A 29 -56.90 -35.98 -54.50
N ALA A 30 -58.14 -35.56 -54.28
CA ALA A 30 -58.47 -34.25 -53.68
C ALA A 30 -58.27 -34.21 -52.16
N THR A 31 -58.22 -35.37 -51.49
CA THR A 31 -58.07 -35.49 -50.02
C THR A 31 -56.69 -35.98 -49.59
N ASN A 32 -55.86 -36.44 -50.54
CA ASN A 32 -54.49 -36.84 -50.28
C ASN A 32 -53.54 -35.65 -50.37
N ALA A 33 -52.98 -35.25 -49.22
CA ALA A 33 -52.01 -34.15 -49.13
C ALA A 33 -50.71 -34.42 -49.93
N GLU A 34 -50.32 -35.68 -50.15
CA GLU A 34 -49.15 -36.05 -50.96
C GLU A 34 -49.36 -35.79 -52.45
N ALA A 35 -50.61 -35.63 -52.90
CA ALA A 35 -50.94 -35.29 -54.28
C ALA A 35 -50.90 -33.77 -54.57
N ILE A 36 -50.58 -32.94 -53.57
CA ILE A 36 -50.47 -31.48 -53.72
C ILE A 36 -49.04 -31.11 -54.14
N ASP A 37 -48.73 -31.25 -55.45
CA ASP A 37 -47.39 -30.96 -55.99
C ASP A 37 -46.90 -29.51 -55.78
N ALA A 38 -47.81 -28.52 -55.73
CA ALA A 38 -47.52 -27.11 -55.45
C ALA A 38 -48.83 -26.32 -55.22
N GLY A 39 -48.82 -25.32 -54.33
CA GLY A 39 -49.94 -24.39 -54.13
C GLY A 39 -50.01 -23.80 -52.73
N THR A 40 -50.86 -22.79 -52.53
CA THR A 40 -51.22 -22.27 -51.20
C THR A 40 -52.56 -22.86 -50.78
N ILE A 41 -52.62 -23.45 -49.58
CA ILE A 41 -53.90 -23.77 -48.94
C ILE A 41 -54.37 -22.51 -48.22
N GLY A 42 -55.51 -21.96 -48.62
CA GLY A 42 -56.09 -20.81 -47.92
C GLY A 42 -56.47 -21.18 -46.49
N ASN A 43 -56.28 -20.26 -45.54
CA ASN A 43 -56.56 -20.51 -44.11
C ASN A 43 -57.99 -21.01 -43.85
N ASP A 44 -58.98 -20.62 -44.67
CA ASP A 44 -60.37 -21.06 -44.54
C ASP A 44 -60.58 -22.57 -44.75
N TYR A 45 -59.59 -23.25 -45.34
CA TYR A 45 -59.59 -24.70 -45.54
C TYR A 45 -58.77 -25.45 -44.49
N LEU A 46 -58.11 -24.74 -43.58
CA LEU A 46 -57.37 -25.34 -42.47
C LEU A 46 -58.31 -25.52 -41.26
N PRO A 47 -58.20 -26.65 -40.52
CA PRO A 47 -58.88 -26.79 -39.25
C PRO A 47 -58.32 -25.78 -38.23
N GLU A 48 -59.11 -25.46 -37.20
CA GLU A 48 -58.68 -24.56 -36.11
C GLU A 48 -57.41 -25.05 -35.39
N ASN A 49 -57.24 -26.38 -35.31
CA ASN A 49 -56.06 -27.03 -34.75
C ASN A 49 -55.39 -27.92 -35.81
N ILE A 50 -54.09 -27.70 -36.03
CA ILE A 50 -53.24 -28.54 -36.88
C ILE A 50 -52.22 -29.22 -35.96
N GLU A 51 -52.30 -30.54 -35.84
CA GLU A 51 -51.30 -31.33 -35.12
C GLU A 51 -50.29 -31.89 -36.12
N VAL A 52 -49.03 -31.48 -35.98
CA VAL A 52 -47.92 -31.96 -36.80
C VAL A 52 -46.75 -32.39 -35.90
N THR A 53 -46.14 -33.53 -36.21
CA THR A 53 -45.00 -34.07 -35.45
C THR A 53 -43.77 -33.16 -35.55
N SER A 54 -43.62 -32.44 -36.67
CA SER A 54 -42.54 -31.46 -36.88
C SER A 54 -42.98 -30.43 -37.91
N VAL A 55 -42.65 -29.16 -37.66
CA VAL A 55 -42.80 -28.07 -38.63
C VAL A 55 -41.43 -27.78 -39.24
N THR A 56 -41.29 -27.93 -40.55
CA THR A 56 -40.15 -27.40 -41.31
C THR A 56 -40.67 -26.26 -42.16
N ALA A 57 -40.68 -25.04 -41.61
CA ALA A 57 -41.22 -23.86 -42.27
C ALA A 57 -40.27 -22.66 -42.09
N GLU A 58 -40.20 -21.80 -43.11
CA GLU A 58 -39.70 -20.44 -42.96
C GLU A 58 -40.81 -19.58 -42.31
N LEU A 59 -40.73 -19.44 -40.99
CA LEU A 59 -41.68 -18.62 -40.23
C LEU A 59 -41.26 -17.15 -40.30
N ASN A 60 -41.92 -16.37 -41.15
CA ASN A 60 -41.77 -14.92 -41.19
C ASN A 60 -42.76 -14.27 -40.21
N GLY A 61 -42.27 -13.61 -39.14
CA GLY A 61 -43.09 -12.96 -38.11
C GLY A 61 -42.27 -12.45 -36.92
N ASP A 62 -42.92 -11.87 -35.91
CA ASP A 62 -42.25 -11.34 -34.71
C ASP A 62 -41.91 -12.42 -33.66
N GLY A 63 -42.31 -13.67 -33.91
CA GLY A 63 -42.02 -14.81 -33.05
C GLY A 63 -42.69 -14.76 -31.67
N SER A 64 -43.57 -13.78 -31.39
CA SER A 64 -44.14 -13.52 -30.06
C SER A 64 -44.93 -14.69 -29.46
N GLY A 65 -45.45 -15.59 -30.30
CA GLY A 65 -46.16 -16.81 -29.90
C GLY A 65 -45.29 -18.07 -29.76
N ILE A 66 -44.01 -18.02 -30.12
CA ILE A 66 -43.11 -19.18 -30.07
C ILE A 66 -42.64 -19.37 -28.62
N THR A 67 -43.27 -20.30 -27.91
CA THR A 67 -42.95 -20.63 -26.51
C THR A 67 -42.46 -22.08 -26.37
N GLY A 68 -41.72 -22.40 -25.30
CA GLY A 68 -41.28 -23.77 -25.03
C GLY A 68 -40.11 -24.28 -25.89
N LEU A 69 -39.34 -23.38 -26.51
CA LEU A 69 -38.14 -23.75 -27.25
C LEU A 69 -37.09 -24.38 -26.30
N ASN A 70 -36.59 -25.56 -26.65
CA ASN A 70 -35.46 -26.17 -25.94
C ASN A 70 -34.15 -25.50 -26.38
N ALA A 71 -33.51 -24.75 -25.49
CA ALA A 71 -32.25 -24.03 -25.74
C ALA A 71 -31.16 -24.88 -26.42
N THR A 72 -31.08 -26.18 -26.12
CA THR A 72 -30.08 -27.08 -26.74
C THR A 72 -30.38 -27.47 -28.20
N ALA A 73 -31.62 -27.27 -28.64
CA ALA A 73 -32.06 -27.54 -30.01
C ALA A 73 -32.08 -26.28 -30.90
N LEU A 74 -31.87 -25.08 -30.34
CA LEU A 74 -31.67 -23.88 -31.14
C LEU A 74 -30.27 -23.93 -31.76
N THR A 75 -30.21 -24.15 -33.07
CA THR A 75 -29.00 -24.00 -33.87
C THR A 75 -29.12 -22.76 -34.74
N GLY A 76 -28.14 -21.87 -34.72
CA GLY A 76 -28.16 -20.60 -35.45
C GLY A 76 -27.49 -19.48 -34.67
N GLN A 77 -27.28 -18.32 -35.30
CA GLN A 77 -26.74 -17.14 -34.65
C GLN A 77 -27.90 -16.25 -34.20
N ILE A 78 -27.97 -15.87 -32.92
CA ILE A 78 -28.78 -14.73 -32.48
C ILE A 78 -28.01 -13.49 -32.92
N THR A 79 -28.55 -12.75 -33.88
CA THR A 79 -27.97 -11.48 -34.33
C THR A 79 -28.23 -10.38 -33.30
N ASN A 80 -27.33 -9.40 -33.25
CA ASN A 80 -27.41 -8.30 -32.28
C ASN A 80 -28.73 -7.50 -32.40
N ASP A 81 -29.33 -7.47 -33.59
CA ASP A 81 -30.62 -6.82 -33.88
C ASP A 81 -31.82 -7.44 -33.14
N ASN A 82 -31.63 -8.62 -32.52
CA ASN A 82 -32.65 -9.32 -31.74
C ASN A 82 -32.35 -9.31 -30.23
N LEU A 83 -31.25 -8.71 -29.82
CA LEU A 83 -30.95 -8.45 -28.41
C LEU A 83 -31.58 -7.10 -28.00
N PRO A 84 -32.00 -6.96 -26.73
CA PRO A 84 -32.33 -5.66 -26.16
C PRO A 84 -31.19 -4.64 -26.37
N ASP A 85 -31.54 -3.36 -26.58
CA ASP A 85 -30.57 -2.29 -26.91
C ASP A 85 -29.44 -2.11 -25.87
N ASP A 86 -29.62 -2.62 -24.65
CA ASP A 86 -28.66 -2.59 -23.54
C ASP A 86 -27.68 -3.79 -23.54
N ILE A 87 -27.78 -4.70 -24.50
CA ILE A 87 -26.94 -5.90 -24.61
C ILE A 87 -26.25 -5.95 -25.99
N GLU A 88 -25.04 -5.40 -26.07
CA GLU A 88 -24.15 -5.56 -27.22
C GLU A 88 -23.09 -6.64 -26.91
N VAL A 89 -23.21 -7.82 -27.53
CA VAL A 89 -22.27 -8.93 -27.30
C VAL A 89 -21.45 -9.19 -28.55
N ASN A 90 -20.24 -8.64 -28.58
CA ASN A 90 -19.37 -8.66 -29.76
C ASN A 90 -18.79 -10.05 -30.07
N SER A 91 -18.69 -10.95 -29.07
CA SER A 91 -18.37 -12.37 -29.26
C SER A 91 -18.66 -13.17 -27.98
N VAL A 92 -19.47 -14.24 -28.09
CA VAL A 92 -19.61 -15.28 -27.06
C VAL A 92 -18.81 -16.49 -27.52
N THR A 93 -17.78 -16.86 -26.76
CA THR A 93 -17.21 -18.20 -26.84
C THR A 93 -17.74 -19.02 -25.65
N ALA A 94 -17.65 -20.36 -25.72
CA ALA A 94 -18.14 -21.26 -24.66
C ALA A 94 -17.52 -21.03 -23.27
N THR A 95 -16.50 -20.17 -23.16
CA THR A 95 -15.70 -19.93 -21.96
C THR A 95 -15.54 -18.46 -21.57
N SER A 96 -15.91 -17.51 -22.44
CA SER A 96 -15.81 -16.08 -22.13
C SER A 96 -16.77 -15.22 -22.95
N VAL A 97 -17.26 -14.16 -22.31
CA VAL A 97 -17.95 -13.03 -22.96
C VAL A 97 -16.97 -11.87 -22.99
N THR A 98 -16.48 -11.52 -24.18
CA THR A 98 -15.73 -10.26 -24.37
C THR A 98 -16.74 -9.16 -24.69
N ALA A 99 -17.12 -8.40 -23.67
CA ALA A 99 -17.97 -7.22 -23.80
C ALA A 99 -17.15 -5.96 -23.47
N THR A 100 -17.36 -4.89 -24.23
CA THR A 100 -16.89 -3.55 -23.88
C THR A 100 -17.98 -2.91 -23.02
N LEU A 101 -17.85 -2.97 -21.69
CA LEU A 101 -18.81 -2.34 -20.80
C LEU A 101 -18.54 -0.84 -20.73
N SER A 102 -19.47 -0.02 -21.22
CA SER A 102 -19.47 1.44 -21.05
C SER A 102 -20.45 1.80 -19.92
N GLY A 103 -19.99 2.53 -18.90
CA GLY A 103 -20.80 2.87 -17.71
C GLY A 103 -19.95 3.17 -16.47
N ASP A 104 -20.58 3.34 -15.31
CA ASP A 104 -19.89 3.61 -14.02
C ASP A 104 -19.33 2.35 -13.34
N GLY A 105 -19.61 1.17 -13.91
CA GLY A 105 -19.13 -0.12 -13.40
C GLY A 105 -19.69 -0.52 -12.03
N SER A 106 -20.70 0.18 -11.49
CA SER A 106 -21.23 -0.05 -10.14
C SER A 106 -21.79 -1.45 -9.90
N GLY A 107 -22.22 -2.14 -10.96
CA GLY A 107 -22.70 -3.53 -10.93
C GLY A 107 -21.61 -4.60 -11.13
N ILE A 108 -20.37 -4.21 -11.44
CA ILE A 108 -19.27 -5.16 -11.72
C ILE A 108 -18.71 -5.64 -10.37
N THR A 109 -19.12 -6.84 -9.95
CA THR A 109 -18.68 -7.47 -8.70
C THR A 109 -17.92 -8.77 -8.97
N GLY A 110 -17.11 -9.24 -8.02
CA GLY A 110 -16.41 -10.53 -8.13
C GLY A 110 -15.22 -10.56 -9.10
N LEU A 111 -14.66 -9.39 -9.46
CA LEU A 111 -13.44 -9.31 -10.25
C LEU A 111 -12.27 -9.99 -9.53
N ASN A 112 -11.62 -10.95 -10.19
CA ASN A 112 -10.38 -11.53 -9.69
C ASN A 112 -9.22 -10.57 -9.98
N ALA A 113 -8.66 -9.95 -8.93
CA ALA A 113 -7.55 -9.00 -9.01
C ALA A 113 -6.36 -9.50 -9.86
N THR A 114 -6.08 -10.81 -9.92
CA THR A 114 -4.98 -11.35 -10.73
C THR A 114 -5.22 -11.28 -12.23
N ALA A 115 -6.48 -11.09 -12.66
CA ALA A 115 -6.88 -10.95 -14.05
C ALA A 115 -7.04 -9.48 -14.50
N LEU A 116 -6.99 -8.52 -13.58
CA LEU A 116 -6.99 -7.10 -13.94
C LEU A 116 -5.60 -6.71 -14.46
N THR A 117 -5.51 -6.40 -15.74
CA THR A 117 -4.33 -5.83 -16.37
C THR A 117 -4.59 -4.38 -16.77
N GLY A 118 -3.65 -3.47 -16.49
CA GLY A 118 -3.78 -2.05 -16.81
C GLY A 118 -3.46 -1.15 -15.63
N GLN A 119 -3.51 0.17 -15.86
CA GLN A 119 -3.32 1.18 -14.81
C GLN A 119 -4.68 1.62 -14.29
N ILE A 120 -4.91 1.55 -12.98
CA ILE A 120 -5.99 2.28 -12.33
C ILE A 120 -5.49 3.71 -12.13
N THR A 121 -6.12 4.69 -12.78
CA THR A 121 -5.76 6.10 -12.59
C THR A 121 -6.26 6.58 -11.22
N ASN A 122 -5.62 7.62 -10.70
CA ASN A 122 -5.93 8.13 -9.36
C ASN A 122 -7.39 8.60 -9.22
N ASP A 123 -8.00 9.05 -10.32
CA ASP A 123 -9.40 9.49 -10.38
C ASP A 123 -10.41 8.35 -10.14
N ASN A 124 -9.97 7.10 -10.23
CA ASN A 124 -10.79 5.91 -10.02
C ASN A 124 -10.50 5.21 -8.68
N LEU A 125 -9.60 5.75 -7.87
CA LEU A 125 -9.33 5.23 -6.53
C LEU A 125 -10.23 5.95 -5.50
N PRO A 126 -10.69 5.24 -4.45
CA PRO A 126 -11.34 5.87 -3.31
C PRO A 126 -10.35 6.80 -2.56
N ASP A 127 -10.89 7.79 -1.85
CA ASP A 127 -10.08 8.73 -1.05
C ASP A 127 -9.21 8.01 0.00
N ASP A 128 -9.70 6.89 0.53
CA ASP A 128 -9.00 6.04 1.49
C ASP A 128 -8.62 4.70 0.84
N ILE A 129 -7.31 4.46 0.70
CA ILE A 129 -6.75 3.18 0.24
C ILE A 129 -5.94 2.57 1.38
N GLU A 130 -6.38 1.41 1.88
CA GLU A 130 -5.59 0.62 2.82
C GLU A 130 -4.59 -0.27 2.06
N VAL A 131 -3.29 -0.07 2.26
CA VAL A 131 -2.22 -0.85 1.62
C VAL A 131 -1.48 -1.66 2.68
N ASN A 132 -1.77 -2.96 2.78
CA ASN A 132 -1.13 -3.84 3.77
C ASN A 132 0.35 -4.15 3.47
N SER A 133 0.77 -4.11 2.20
CA SER A 133 2.17 -4.32 1.82
C SER A 133 2.48 -3.72 0.47
N VAL A 134 3.66 -3.10 0.34
CA VAL A 134 4.19 -2.61 -0.93
C VAL A 134 5.42 -3.45 -1.29
N THR A 135 5.36 -4.18 -2.40
CA THR A 135 6.51 -4.93 -2.96
C THR A 135 7.26 -4.16 -4.03
N ALA A 136 6.88 -2.90 -4.28
CA ALA A 136 7.55 -2.05 -5.25
C ALA A 136 9.02 -1.81 -4.85
N THR A 137 9.90 -1.74 -5.84
CA THR A 137 11.33 -1.42 -5.63
C THR A 137 11.56 0.03 -5.20
N SER A 138 10.60 0.92 -5.47
CA SER A 138 10.60 2.31 -5.02
C SER A 138 9.18 2.80 -4.72
N VAL A 139 9.08 3.72 -3.75
CA VAL A 139 7.86 4.46 -3.42
C VAL A 139 8.19 5.95 -3.54
N THR A 140 7.54 6.64 -4.47
CA THR A 140 7.66 8.10 -4.62
C THR A 140 6.43 8.75 -4.00
N ALA A 141 6.60 9.39 -2.85
CA ALA A 141 5.52 10.12 -2.17
C ALA A 141 5.99 11.53 -1.84
N THR A 142 5.09 12.52 -2.00
CA THR A 142 5.36 13.92 -1.64
C THR A 142 5.50 14.08 -0.13
N THR A 143 4.75 13.30 0.65
CA THR A 143 4.78 13.27 2.11
C THR A 143 4.52 11.85 2.61
N LEU A 144 5.31 11.39 3.59
CA LEU A 144 4.96 10.24 4.43
C LEU A 144 4.60 10.78 5.81
N SER A 145 3.40 10.47 6.31
CA SER A 145 2.96 10.85 7.66
C SER A 145 2.89 9.61 8.55
N GLY A 146 3.39 9.71 9.78
CA GLY A 146 3.47 8.62 10.75
C GLY A 146 4.62 8.80 11.73
N ASP A 147 4.81 7.84 12.62
CA ASP A 147 5.94 7.84 13.57
C ASP A 147 7.26 7.37 12.93
N GLY A 148 7.21 6.86 11.69
CA GLY A 148 8.37 6.38 10.95
C GLY A 148 9.04 5.14 11.55
N SER A 149 8.47 4.50 12.59
CA SER A 149 9.10 3.41 13.33
C SER A 149 9.41 2.17 12.48
N GLY A 150 8.62 1.95 11.41
CA GLY A 150 8.82 0.88 10.45
C GLY A 150 9.82 1.18 9.33
N ILE A 151 10.31 2.42 9.20
CA ILE A 151 11.25 2.81 8.15
C ILE A 151 12.65 2.35 8.57
N THR A 152 13.08 1.20 8.04
CA THR A 152 14.36 0.55 8.36
C THR A 152 15.21 0.35 7.11
N ASN A 153 16.50 -0.01 7.28
CA ASN A 153 17.45 -0.26 6.18
C ASN A 153 17.65 0.93 5.21
N LEU A 154 17.53 2.15 5.73
CA LEU A 154 17.85 3.35 4.97
C LEU A 154 19.35 3.39 4.66
N ASN A 155 19.72 3.67 3.40
CA ASN A 155 21.10 4.02 3.04
C ASN A 155 21.34 5.51 3.38
N PRO A 156 22.21 5.85 4.35
CA PRO A 156 22.47 7.24 4.72
C PRO A 156 22.97 8.11 3.56
N GLU A 157 23.66 7.52 2.57
CA GLU A 157 24.16 8.26 1.40
C GLU A 157 23.03 8.80 0.52
N ASN A 158 21.85 8.18 0.58
CA ASN A 158 20.66 8.58 -0.16
C ASN A 158 19.75 9.51 0.64
N LEU A 159 20.03 9.76 1.92
CA LEU A 159 19.31 10.73 2.73
C LEU A 159 19.91 12.11 2.50
N SER A 160 19.12 13.01 1.91
CA SER A 160 19.50 14.42 1.72
C SER A 160 18.59 15.33 2.55
N GLY A 161 19.14 16.44 3.03
CA GLY A 161 18.44 17.38 3.92
C GLY A 161 19.05 17.44 5.32
N LYS A 162 18.56 18.39 6.13
CA LYS A 162 18.93 18.50 7.54
C LYS A 162 17.81 17.87 8.38
N VAL A 163 18.17 16.99 9.31
CA VAL A 163 17.27 16.60 10.40
C VAL A 163 17.32 17.74 11.43
N PRO A 164 16.19 18.39 11.77
CA PRO A 164 16.14 19.37 12.84
C PRO A 164 16.70 18.79 14.15
N ILE A 165 17.53 19.55 14.86
CA ILE A 165 18.24 19.07 16.06
C ILE A 165 17.27 18.62 17.18
N ASP A 166 16.08 19.22 17.25
CA ASP A 166 15.01 18.91 18.19
C ASP A 166 14.27 17.59 17.88
N GLN A 167 14.47 17.04 16.68
CA GLN A 167 13.96 15.73 16.27
C GLN A 167 14.99 14.62 16.48
N ILE A 168 16.21 14.94 16.89
CA ILE A 168 17.23 13.96 17.21
C ILE A 168 17.08 13.58 18.69
N PRO A 169 16.86 12.30 19.03
CA PRO A 169 16.76 11.88 20.42
C PRO A 169 17.98 12.31 21.24
N THR A 170 17.76 12.86 22.42
CA THR A 170 18.82 13.20 23.37
C THR A 170 19.71 11.98 23.64
N GLY A 171 21.01 12.09 23.34
CA GLY A 171 21.99 11.00 23.46
C GLY A 171 22.26 10.19 22.19
N ALA A 172 21.50 10.39 21.10
CA ALA A 172 21.76 9.71 19.82
C ALA A 172 22.92 10.33 19.02
N VAL A 173 23.39 11.52 19.42
CA VAL A 173 24.57 12.16 18.83
C VAL A 173 25.80 11.78 19.64
N GLU A 174 26.42 10.65 19.29
CA GLU A 174 27.80 10.39 19.70
C GLU A 174 28.74 11.09 18.71
N ASN A 175 29.02 12.37 18.97
CA ASN A 175 30.02 13.13 18.20
C ASN A 175 31.43 12.59 18.50
N ASN A 176 31.81 11.49 17.85
CA ASN A 176 33.13 10.88 17.93
C ASN A 176 34.11 11.40 16.86
N SER A 177 33.82 12.53 16.20
CA SER A 177 34.76 13.14 15.25
C SER A 177 35.74 14.08 15.98
N PRO A 178 37.06 13.91 15.83
CA PRO A 178 38.06 14.79 16.43
C PRO A 178 38.10 16.21 15.85
N ASP A 179 37.35 16.49 14.76
CA ASP A 179 37.43 17.74 14.00
C ASP A 179 36.21 18.67 14.14
N GLU A 180 35.24 18.38 15.02
CA GLU A 180 34.10 19.29 15.27
C GLU A 180 34.11 19.88 16.68
N VAL A 181 33.63 21.13 16.77
CA VAL A 181 33.54 21.93 17.99
C VAL A 181 32.84 21.09 19.08
N PRO A 182 33.57 20.69 20.14
CA PRO A 182 32.98 19.85 21.17
C PRO A 182 31.82 20.62 21.81
N THR A 183 30.69 19.93 21.98
CA THR A 183 29.60 20.45 22.81
C THR A 183 30.14 20.83 24.19
N THR A 184 29.50 21.77 24.87
CA THR A 184 29.89 22.17 26.23
C THR A 184 29.92 20.97 27.19
N GLN A 185 29.10 19.95 26.95
CA GLN A 185 29.03 18.73 27.76
C GLN A 185 30.18 17.75 27.50
N SER A 186 30.60 17.55 26.23
CA SER A 186 31.76 16.69 25.92
C SER A 186 33.06 17.32 26.40
N THR A 187 33.18 18.65 26.37
CA THR A 187 34.33 19.38 26.94
C THR A 187 34.39 19.23 28.46
N LYS A 188 33.24 19.34 29.17
CA LYS A 188 33.17 19.14 30.62
C LYS A 188 33.55 17.71 31.03
N SER A 189 32.99 16.71 30.35
CA SER A 189 33.30 15.29 30.62
C SER A 189 34.78 14.96 30.36
N TYR A 190 35.37 15.55 29.32
CA TYR A 190 36.79 15.42 29.05
C TYR A 190 37.63 16.02 30.18
N VAL A 191 37.35 17.24 30.64
CA VAL A 191 38.13 17.82 31.75
C VAL A 191 37.95 17.03 33.05
N ASP A 192 36.72 16.61 33.37
CA ASP A 192 36.41 15.88 34.60
C ASP A 192 37.03 14.48 34.63
N THR A 193 37.20 13.80 33.48
CA THR A 193 37.81 12.46 33.41
C THR A 193 39.34 12.45 33.44
N ARG A 194 40.01 13.56 33.09
CA ARG A 194 41.49 13.61 33.07
C ARG A 194 42.09 14.19 34.35
N LEU A 195 41.31 14.84 35.19
CA LEU A 195 41.76 15.33 36.49
C LEU A 195 41.31 14.35 37.58
N PRO A 196 42.21 13.48 38.08
CA PRO A 196 41.87 12.57 39.17
C PRO A 196 41.53 13.36 40.44
N ASP A 197 40.70 12.78 41.29
CA ASP A 197 40.45 13.31 42.63
C ASP A 197 41.76 13.40 43.43
N GLY A 198 41.89 14.46 44.22
CA GLY A 198 43.11 14.78 44.96
C GLY A 198 44.07 15.75 44.24
N VAL A 199 43.82 16.10 42.98
CA VAL A 199 44.57 17.19 42.31
C VAL A 199 44.30 18.51 43.03
N ILE A 200 45.36 19.20 43.46
CA ILE A 200 45.29 20.50 44.11
C ILE A 200 45.76 21.59 43.15
N MET A 201 44.98 22.67 43.05
CA MET A 201 45.30 23.84 42.24
C MET A 201 45.14 25.14 43.04
N MET A 202 45.82 26.20 42.59
CA MET A 202 45.60 27.54 43.09
C MET A 202 44.29 28.11 42.52
N TRP A 203 43.52 28.79 43.36
CA TRP A 203 42.20 29.34 43.05
C TRP A 203 42.08 30.77 43.55
N SER A 204 41.63 31.68 42.67
CA SER A 204 41.48 33.10 43.00
C SER A 204 40.12 33.48 43.54
N GLY A 205 39.16 32.55 43.56
CA GLY A 205 37.83 32.78 44.10
C GLY A 205 37.72 32.42 45.58
N GLU A 206 36.66 32.92 46.22
CA GLU A 206 36.32 32.61 47.61
C GLU A 206 35.52 31.29 47.74
N VAL A 207 34.75 30.94 46.71
CA VAL A 207 33.91 29.74 46.67
C VAL A 207 34.50 28.76 45.66
N ALA A 208 34.65 27.49 46.05
CA ALA A 208 35.12 26.43 45.16
C ALA A 208 34.05 26.11 44.09
N PRO A 209 34.42 25.90 42.81
CA PRO A 209 33.49 25.45 41.79
C PRO A 209 32.91 24.06 42.08
N GLU A 210 31.80 23.71 41.44
CA GLU A 210 31.25 22.35 41.52
C GLU A 210 32.29 21.30 41.11
N GLY A 211 32.39 20.20 41.88
CA GLY A 211 33.44 19.18 41.71
C GLY A 211 34.78 19.50 42.36
N TRP A 212 34.89 20.63 43.07
CA TRP A 212 36.06 21.05 43.83
C TRP A 212 35.70 21.40 45.27
N ALA A 213 36.65 21.28 46.19
CA ALA A 213 36.52 21.70 47.58
C ALA A 213 37.69 22.61 47.98
N LEU A 214 37.47 23.58 48.88
CA LEU A 214 38.56 24.36 49.47
C LEU A 214 39.45 23.45 50.33
N CYS A 215 40.77 23.63 50.26
CA CYS A 215 41.73 22.94 51.11
C CYS A 215 41.82 23.62 52.49
N ASN A 216 40.80 23.39 53.32
CA ASN A 216 40.64 23.97 54.65
C ASN A 216 40.54 22.91 55.77
N GLY A 217 40.83 21.65 55.45
CA GLY A 217 40.70 20.52 56.40
C GLY A 217 39.33 19.83 56.37
N ASP A 218 38.32 20.41 55.70
CA ASP A 218 37.00 19.81 55.57
C ASP A 218 36.93 18.88 54.33
N ASN A 219 35.90 18.03 54.28
CA ASN A 219 35.60 17.14 53.14
C ASN A 219 36.78 16.24 52.70
N GLY A 220 37.67 15.90 53.63
CA GLY A 220 38.86 15.09 53.35
C GLY A 220 39.97 15.84 52.61
N THR A 221 39.87 17.16 52.47
CA THR A 221 40.95 18.01 51.95
C THR A 221 42.00 18.27 53.03
N PRO A 222 43.28 18.49 52.68
CA PRO A 222 44.26 19.01 53.63
C PRO A 222 43.93 20.47 53.99
N ASP A 223 44.29 20.92 55.19
CA ASP A 223 44.25 22.34 55.54
C ASP A 223 45.53 23.02 55.03
N LEU A 224 45.40 23.81 53.97
CA LEU A 224 46.48 24.56 53.34
C LEU A 224 46.33 26.07 53.51
N GLN A 225 45.41 26.54 54.36
CA GLN A 225 45.17 27.96 54.55
C GLN A 225 46.39 28.63 55.19
N GLY A 226 46.95 29.64 54.52
CA GLY A 226 48.15 30.34 55.00
C GLY A 226 49.45 29.53 54.90
N HIS A 227 49.46 28.39 54.21
CA HIS A 227 50.64 27.53 54.06
C HIS A 227 51.30 27.71 52.69
N TYR A 228 52.63 27.59 52.66
CA TYR A 228 53.38 27.40 51.42
C TYR A 228 53.54 25.91 51.12
N ILE A 229 53.44 25.52 49.85
CA ILE A 229 53.58 24.13 49.43
C ILE A 229 55.04 23.80 49.15
N ILE A 230 55.54 22.76 49.81
CA ILE A 230 56.86 22.17 49.58
C ILE A 230 56.65 20.78 48.97
N GLY A 231 57.51 20.37 48.03
CA GLY A 231 57.45 19.04 47.44
C GLY A 231 57.81 17.97 48.45
N ALA A 232 57.01 16.92 48.56
CA ALA A 232 57.26 15.83 49.48
C ALA A 232 58.60 15.11 49.18
N SER A 233 59.37 14.84 50.22
CA SER A 233 60.67 14.16 50.18
C SER A 233 60.89 13.38 51.49
N ASP A 234 62.05 12.74 51.67
CA ASP A 234 62.40 12.08 52.94
C ASP A 234 62.49 13.09 54.10
N ASP A 235 62.93 14.33 53.81
CA ASP A 235 63.01 15.43 54.79
C ASP A 235 61.64 16.10 55.02
N PHE A 236 60.73 16.01 54.04
CA PHE A 236 59.36 16.54 54.11
C PHE A 236 58.35 15.44 53.78
N PRO A 237 58.03 14.54 54.72
CA PRO A 237 57.14 13.40 54.45
C PRO A 237 55.77 13.82 53.92
N LEU A 238 55.13 12.96 53.13
CA LEU A 238 53.79 13.23 52.61
C LEU A 238 52.81 13.56 53.75
N ASN A 239 52.04 14.64 53.60
CA ASN A 239 51.08 15.15 54.58
C ASN A 239 51.70 15.63 55.92
N SER A 240 53.01 15.88 55.99
CA SER A 240 53.59 16.58 57.14
C SER A 240 53.27 18.08 57.07
N SER A 241 52.94 18.68 58.22
CA SER A 241 52.86 20.13 58.37
C SER A 241 53.84 20.57 59.45
N GLU A 242 54.65 21.58 59.14
CA GLU A 242 55.53 22.24 60.10
C GLU A 242 55.26 23.74 60.08
N GLN A 243 55.21 24.35 61.26
CA GLN A 243 55.08 25.81 61.39
C GLN A 243 56.44 26.45 61.14
N ILE A 244 56.54 27.23 60.07
CA ILE A 244 57.62 28.21 59.89
C ILE A 244 57.14 29.52 60.54
N ASP A 245 57.98 30.14 61.37
CA ASP A 245 57.63 31.39 62.05
C ASP A 245 57.30 32.48 61.02
N GLN A 246 56.14 33.14 61.16
CA GLN A 246 55.63 34.15 60.23
C GLN A 246 56.54 35.39 60.13
N SER A 247 57.53 35.52 61.01
CA SER A 247 58.58 36.55 60.90
C SER A 247 59.44 36.42 59.64
N ASP A 248 59.49 35.24 59.02
CA ASP A 248 60.32 34.95 57.84
C ASP A 248 59.60 35.15 56.49
N ALA A 249 58.33 35.55 56.50
CA ALA A 249 57.63 35.93 55.28
C ALA A 249 58.34 37.13 54.62
N MET A 250 58.80 36.96 53.39
CA MET A 250 59.64 37.93 52.68
C MET A 250 58.90 39.28 52.53
N LYS A 251 59.30 40.26 53.33
CA LYS A 251 58.76 41.62 53.34
C LYS A 251 59.80 42.57 52.74
N VAL A 252 59.37 43.46 51.84
CA VAL A 252 60.17 44.63 51.43
C VAL A 252 59.39 45.88 51.82
N ALA A 253 60.03 46.77 52.59
CA ALA A 253 59.44 48.02 53.09
C ALA A 253 58.12 47.85 53.87
N GLY A 254 57.96 46.76 54.62
CA GLY A 254 56.77 46.50 55.45
C GLY A 254 55.52 46.07 54.67
N GLN A 255 55.61 45.93 53.35
CA GLN A 255 54.55 45.35 52.52
C GLN A 255 54.85 43.85 52.31
N PRO A 256 53.84 42.98 52.45
CA PRO A 256 53.99 41.57 52.06
C PRO A 256 54.24 41.47 50.55
N LEU A 257 55.31 40.78 50.14
CA LEU A 257 55.60 40.49 48.71
C LEU A 257 54.89 39.23 48.20
N TYR A 258 53.66 38.95 48.67
CA TYR A 258 52.92 37.78 48.24
C TYR A 258 51.53 38.13 47.73
N PHE A 259 51.07 37.35 46.75
CA PHE A 259 49.70 37.32 46.29
C PHE A 259 49.06 36.04 46.85
N ALA A 260 47.99 36.19 47.64
CA ALA A 260 47.33 35.06 48.28
C ALA A 260 46.26 34.48 47.36
N LEU A 261 46.37 33.18 47.08
CA LEU A 261 45.35 32.37 46.41
C LEU A 261 44.89 31.29 47.37
N ASN A 262 43.63 30.88 47.25
CA ASN A 262 43.15 29.67 47.91
C ASN A 262 43.73 28.43 47.22
N TYR A 263 43.78 27.32 47.94
CA TYR A 263 43.98 26.00 47.35
C TYR A 263 42.63 25.29 47.25
N ILE A 264 42.34 24.68 46.10
CA ILE A 264 41.18 23.80 45.90
C ILE A 264 41.63 22.42 45.47
N MET A 265 40.92 21.39 45.92
CA MET A 265 41.17 20.00 45.58
C MET A 265 40.01 19.44 44.73
N LYS A 266 40.34 18.71 43.66
CA LYS A 266 39.35 17.98 42.86
C LYS A 266 38.73 16.89 43.74
N VAL A 267 37.41 16.86 43.83
CA VAL A 267 36.65 15.87 44.59
C VAL A 267 35.50 15.31 43.75
N THR A 268 35.16 14.03 43.96
CA THR A 268 33.90 13.48 43.45
C THR A 268 32.77 14.14 44.23
N PRO A 269 31.74 14.69 43.56
CA PRO A 269 30.55 15.21 44.25
C PRO A 269 29.97 14.11 45.15
N GLN A 270 29.80 14.39 46.45
CA GLN A 270 29.05 13.48 47.31
C GLN A 270 27.58 13.48 46.86
N ALA A 271 27.01 12.28 46.72
CA ALA A 271 25.62 12.07 46.34
C ALA A 271 24.63 12.60 47.38
#